data_AF-A0A965PYR2-F1
#
_entry.id   AF-A0A965PYR2-F1
#
_cell.length_a   1.000
_cell.length_b   1.000
_cell.length_c   1.000
_cell.angle_alpha   90.00
_cell.angle_beta   90.00
_cell.angle_gamma   90.00
#
_symmetry.space_group_name_H-M   'P 1'
#
loop_
_entity.id
_entity.type
_entity.pdbx_description
1 polymer ?
#
loop_
_entity_poly.entity_id
_entity_poly.type
_entity_poly.pdbx_seq_one_letter_code
_entity_poly.pdbx_strand_id
1 'polypeptide(L)'
;QAMLRWMAPFLSFTAEEAWGVIGKSESIFLETYVAMDAPDEALLAKWNRIREIRDVVNKDIEVLRAAGQIGASLQADVTLTVESADHALLSSLGADLKFAFITSAIRLQTGTALAVHTEASKAVKCARCWHYCDDVGASPEHPALCGRCVSNLFGAGEARHFA
;
A
#
# COMPACT_ATOMS: atom_id res chain seq x y z
N GLN A 1 -15.87 12.01 -5.59
CA GLN A 1 -16.40 13.38 -5.84
C GLN A 1 -16.61 14.20 -4.57
N ALA A 2 -16.87 13.60 -3.39
CA ALA A 2 -17.08 14.34 -2.13
C ALA A 2 -16.01 15.40 -1.82
N MET A 3 -14.72 15.02 -1.95
CA MET A 3 -13.59 15.94 -1.75
C MET A 3 -13.69 17.19 -2.62
N LEU A 4 -13.97 17.07 -3.93
CA LEU A 4 -14.12 18.23 -4.80
C LEU A 4 -15.28 19.14 -4.38
N ARG A 5 -16.42 18.55 -3.98
CA ARG A 5 -17.57 19.33 -3.52
C ARG A 5 -17.26 20.07 -2.22
N TRP A 6 -16.52 19.45 -1.29
CA TRP A 6 -16.03 20.13 -0.09
C TRP A 6 -15.05 21.24 -0.41
N MET A 7 -14.19 21.06 -1.41
CA MET A 7 -13.20 22.06 -1.83
C MET A 7 -13.82 23.26 -2.57
N ALA A 8 -14.95 23.08 -3.25
CA ALA A 8 -15.57 24.08 -4.12
C ALA A 8 -15.74 25.49 -3.51
N PRO A 9 -16.11 25.66 -2.22
CA PRO A 9 -16.29 26.99 -1.64
C PRO A 9 -14.99 27.79 -1.45
N PHE A 10 -13.81 27.16 -1.43
CA PHE A 10 -12.53 27.82 -1.16
C PHE A 10 -11.48 27.62 -2.27
N LEU A 11 -11.61 26.57 -3.09
CA LEU A 11 -10.80 26.30 -4.27
C LEU A 11 -11.69 26.21 -5.51
N SER A 12 -12.55 27.21 -5.70
CA SER A 12 -13.65 27.21 -6.68
C SER A 12 -13.20 26.90 -8.11
N PHE A 13 -12.18 27.60 -8.62
CA PHE A 13 -11.66 27.37 -9.98
C PHE A 13 -11.07 25.97 -10.15
N THR A 14 -10.25 25.51 -9.19
CA THR A 14 -9.65 24.17 -9.23
C THR A 14 -10.70 23.08 -9.12
N ALA A 15 -11.71 23.28 -8.26
CA ALA A 15 -12.79 22.33 -8.09
C ALA A 15 -13.64 22.22 -9.37
N GLU A 16 -13.94 23.34 -10.04
CA GLU A 16 -14.69 23.38 -11.29
C GLU A 16 -13.91 22.75 -12.46
N GLU A 17 -12.62 23.05 -12.59
CA GLU A 17 -11.76 22.43 -13.61
C GLU A 17 -11.67 20.90 -13.42
N ALA A 18 -11.43 20.45 -12.19
CA ALA A 18 -11.41 19.02 -11.88
C ALA A 18 -12.78 18.37 -12.08
N TRP A 19 -13.87 19.11 -11.86
CA TRP A 19 -15.23 18.64 -12.11
C TRP A 19 -15.48 18.37 -13.59
N GLY A 20 -14.90 19.15 -14.51
CA GLY A 20 -14.98 18.89 -15.94
C GLY A 20 -14.44 17.50 -16.36
N VAL A 21 -13.55 16.91 -15.55
CA VAL A 21 -12.97 15.57 -15.83
C VAL A 21 -13.77 14.44 -15.21
N ILE A 22 -14.21 14.59 -13.96
CA ILE A 22 -14.82 13.48 -13.18
C ILE A 22 -16.28 13.70 -12.80
N GLY A 23 -16.79 14.90 -12.99
CA GLY A 23 -18.14 15.33 -12.67
C GLY A 23 -19.19 14.71 -13.58
N LYS A 24 -20.46 14.87 -13.19
CA LYS A 24 -21.60 14.38 -13.99
C LYS A 24 -22.57 15.50 -14.37
N SER A 25 -22.66 16.55 -13.54
CA SER A 25 -23.39 17.78 -13.84
C SER A 25 -22.53 18.74 -14.66
N GLU A 26 -23.19 19.78 -15.19
CA GLU A 26 -22.55 20.89 -15.92
C GLU A 26 -21.48 21.61 -15.09
N SER A 27 -21.75 21.81 -13.80
CA SER A 27 -20.88 22.57 -12.90
C SER A 27 -20.95 22.01 -11.48
N ILE A 28 -19.82 22.05 -10.77
CA ILE A 28 -19.76 21.65 -9.36
C ILE A 28 -20.57 22.59 -8.47
N PHE A 29 -20.79 23.84 -8.91
CA PHE A 29 -21.57 24.82 -8.16
C PHE A 29 -23.08 24.54 -8.16
N LEU A 30 -23.53 23.57 -8.96
CA LEU A 30 -24.91 23.06 -8.95
C LEU A 30 -25.08 21.85 -8.03
N GLU A 31 -24.02 21.39 -7.38
CA GLU A 31 -24.01 20.18 -6.57
C GLU A 31 -24.02 20.49 -5.07
N THR A 32 -24.60 19.58 -4.29
CA THR A 32 -24.58 19.66 -2.82
C THR A 32 -23.48 18.77 -2.23
N TYR A 33 -23.14 19.00 -0.96
CA TYR A 33 -22.27 18.07 -0.25
C TYR A 33 -22.84 16.65 -0.25
N VAL A 34 -21.92 15.69 -0.32
CA VAL A 34 -22.24 14.26 -0.27
C VAL A 34 -22.60 13.91 1.17
N ALA A 35 -23.79 13.35 1.38
CA ALA A 35 -24.15 12.75 2.65
C ALA A 35 -23.29 11.49 2.84
N MET A 36 -22.62 11.40 3.99
CA MET A 36 -21.79 10.25 4.35
C MET A 36 -22.41 9.55 5.55
N ASP A 37 -22.38 8.22 5.51
CA ASP A 37 -22.76 7.40 6.65
C ASP A 37 -21.79 7.57 7.82
N ALA A 38 -22.23 7.17 9.01
CA ALA A 38 -21.36 7.11 10.17
C ALA A 38 -20.16 6.18 9.90
N PRO A 39 -18.96 6.54 10.39
CA PRO A 39 -17.78 5.71 10.18
C PRO A 39 -17.91 4.37 10.91
N ASP A 40 -17.28 3.34 10.33
CA ASP A 40 -17.06 2.07 11.02
C ASP A 40 -15.89 2.22 12.00
N GLU A 41 -16.22 2.39 13.28
CA GLU A 41 -15.23 2.59 14.35
C GLU A 41 -14.27 1.41 14.52
N ALA A 42 -14.71 0.18 14.27
CA ALA A 42 -13.85 -0.99 14.36
C ALA A 42 -12.84 -1.02 13.19
N LEU A 43 -13.29 -0.66 11.99
CA LEU A 43 -12.42 -0.52 10.83
C LEU A 43 -11.40 0.61 11.02
N LEU A 44 -11.83 1.76 11.57
CA LEU A 44 -10.94 2.88 11.91
C LEU A 44 -9.88 2.45 12.93
N ALA A 45 -10.28 1.80 14.02
CA ALA A 45 -9.35 1.32 15.04
C ALA A 45 -8.32 0.34 14.46
N LYS A 46 -8.77 -0.61 13.62
CA LYS A 46 -7.89 -1.55 12.91
C LYS A 46 -6.85 -0.82 12.06
N TRP A 47 -7.27 0.11 11.21
CA TRP A 47 -6.36 0.79 10.30
C TRP A 47 -5.46 1.81 11.00
N ASN A 48 -5.92 2.43 12.08
CA ASN A 48 -5.07 3.27 12.93
C ASN A 48 -3.93 2.44 13.52
N ARG A 49 -4.23 1.26 14.07
CA ARG A 49 -3.20 0.38 14.61
C ARG A 49 -2.21 -0.11 13.54
N ILE A 50 -2.69 -0.47 12.36
CA ILE A 50 -1.83 -0.85 11.22
C ILE A 50 -0.89 0.30 10.82
N ARG A 51 -1.38 1.55 10.82
CA ARG A 51 -0.57 2.74 10.51
C ARG A 51 0.51 2.98 11.55
N GLU A 52 0.17 2.88 12.85
CA GLU A 52 1.16 3.00 13.94
C GLU A 52 2.29 1.99 13.79
N ILE A 53 1.96 0.72 13.51
CA ILE A 53 2.97 -0.33 13.30
C ILE A 53 3.79 -0.03 12.04
N ARG A 54 3.16 0.44 10.97
CA ARG A 54 3.84 0.85 9.74
C ARG A 54 4.81 2.00 9.99
N ASP A 55 4.50 2.94 10.86
CA ASP A 55 5.41 4.04 11.20
C ASP A 55 6.69 3.52 11.87
N VAL A 56 6.57 2.50 12.74
CA VAL A 56 7.73 1.82 13.33
C VAL A 56 8.55 1.09 12.25
N VAL A 57 7.90 0.42 11.30
CA VAL A 57 8.59 -0.23 10.18
C VAL A 57 9.31 0.78 9.30
N ASN A 58 8.64 1.89 8.95
CA ASN A 58 9.25 2.96 8.15
C ASN A 58 10.50 3.52 8.84
N LYS A 59 10.47 3.70 10.16
CA LYS A 59 11.62 4.17 10.93
C LYS A 59 12.83 3.23 10.80
N ASP A 60 12.61 1.91 10.82
CA ASP A 60 13.69 0.93 10.64
C ASP A 60 14.23 0.94 9.19
N ILE A 61 13.33 1.05 8.20
CA ILE A 61 13.69 1.23 6.79
C ILE A 61 14.54 2.50 6.57
N GLU A 62 14.24 3.60 7.28
CA GLU A 62 15.05 4.83 7.20
C GLU A 62 16.49 4.61 7.68
N VAL A 63 16.72 3.70 8.64
CA VAL A 63 18.09 3.37 9.09
C VAL A 63 18.89 2.75 7.94
N LEU A 64 18.29 1.82 7.18
CA LEU A 64 18.92 1.23 6.00
C LEU A 64 19.15 2.27 4.90
N ARG A 65 18.19 3.18 4.68
CA ARG A 65 18.30 4.24 3.68
C ARG A 65 19.41 5.24 4.03
N ALA A 66 19.46 5.68 5.29
CA ALA A 66 20.50 6.58 5.79
C ALA A 66 21.91 5.95 5.71
N ALA A 67 22.01 4.62 5.86
CA ALA A 67 23.24 3.86 5.65
C ALA A 67 23.59 3.63 4.17
N GLY A 68 22.76 4.09 3.22
CA GLY A 68 22.98 3.94 1.79
C GLY A 68 22.74 2.51 1.25
N GLN A 69 22.14 1.62 2.05
CA GLN A 69 21.92 0.22 1.65
C GLN A 69 20.73 0.06 0.69
N ILE A 70 19.74 0.94 0.81
CA ILE A 70 18.54 0.98 -0.04
C ILE A 70 18.21 2.42 -0.42
N GLY A 71 17.54 2.61 -1.55
CA GLY A 71 16.92 3.87 -1.98
C GLY A 71 15.40 3.91 -1.79
N ALA A 72 14.68 2.80 -2.03
CA ALA A 72 13.22 2.73 -1.97
C ALA A 72 12.75 1.67 -0.97
N SER A 73 11.59 1.86 -0.32
CA SER A 73 11.05 0.89 0.66
C SER A 73 10.78 -0.50 0.06
N LEU A 74 10.50 -0.59 -1.25
CA LEU A 74 10.38 -1.87 -1.97
C LEU A 74 11.67 -2.70 -1.95
N GLN A 75 12.82 -2.10 -1.64
CA GLN A 75 14.09 -2.81 -1.51
C GLN A 75 14.29 -3.39 -0.11
N ALA A 76 13.39 -3.17 0.84
CA ALA A 76 13.48 -3.72 2.18
C ALA A 76 12.64 -5.00 2.30
N ASP A 77 13.23 -6.03 2.88
CA ASP A 77 12.53 -7.19 3.40
C ASP A 77 12.28 -6.97 4.89
N VAL A 78 11.03 -7.13 5.32
CA VAL A 78 10.61 -6.85 6.69
C VAL A 78 10.29 -8.15 7.41
N THR A 79 10.85 -8.33 8.59
CA THR A 79 10.38 -9.31 9.58
C THR A 79 9.79 -8.56 10.76
N LEU A 80 8.50 -8.82 11.02
CA LEU A 80 7.71 -8.11 12.02
C LEU A 80 7.27 -9.11 13.08
N THR A 81 7.83 -8.98 14.28
CA THR A 81 7.43 -9.76 15.46
C THR A 81 6.41 -8.94 16.25
N VAL A 82 5.26 -9.53 16.54
CA VAL A 82 4.14 -8.86 17.20
C VAL A 82 3.40 -9.79 18.15
N GLU A 83 2.68 -9.21 19.11
CA GLU A 83 1.75 -9.94 19.97
C GLU A 83 0.54 -10.46 19.19
N SER A 84 -0.21 -11.39 19.80
CA SER A 84 -1.31 -12.11 19.14
C SER A 84 -2.40 -11.21 18.55
N ALA A 85 -2.73 -10.11 19.22
CA ALA A 85 -3.75 -9.16 18.76
C ALA A 85 -3.31 -8.46 17.46
N ASP A 86 -2.12 -7.87 17.44
CA ASP A 86 -1.55 -7.23 16.26
C ASP A 86 -1.30 -8.24 15.13
N HIS A 87 -0.84 -9.46 15.48
CA HIS A 87 -0.66 -10.53 14.52
C HIS A 87 -1.98 -10.87 13.79
N ALA A 88 -3.09 -10.96 14.52
CA ALA A 88 -4.41 -11.22 13.93
C ALA A 88 -4.85 -10.07 13.00
N LEU A 89 -4.65 -8.81 13.43
CA LEU A 89 -4.96 -7.64 12.61
C LEU A 89 -4.17 -7.64 11.30
N LEU A 90 -2.86 -7.85 11.36
CA LEU A 90 -1.98 -7.82 10.19
C LEU A 90 -2.21 -9.02 9.27
N SER A 91 -2.39 -10.22 9.85
CA SER A 91 -2.68 -11.44 9.08
C SER A 91 -3.99 -11.36 8.31
N SER A 92 -4.96 -10.58 8.80
CA SER A 92 -6.23 -10.38 8.11
C SER A 92 -6.10 -9.71 6.74
N LEU A 93 -4.96 -9.09 6.42
CA LEU A 93 -4.67 -8.52 5.10
C LEU A 93 -4.13 -9.58 4.11
N GLY A 94 -3.74 -10.75 4.60
CA GLY A 94 -3.21 -11.84 3.76
C GLY A 94 -2.02 -11.39 2.91
N ALA A 95 -2.07 -11.73 1.61
CA ALA A 95 -1.02 -11.37 0.66
C ALA A 95 -0.89 -9.85 0.40
N ASP A 96 -1.94 -9.07 0.68
CA ASP A 96 -1.95 -7.62 0.47
C ASP A 96 -1.17 -6.85 1.54
N LEU A 97 -0.76 -7.53 2.63
CA LEU A 97 -0.03 -6.92 3.74
C LEU A 97 1.23 -6.17 3.27
N LYS A 98 2.00 -6.74 2.35
CA LYS A 98 3.20 -6.08 1.80
C LYS A 98 2.87 -4.78 1.05
N PHE A 99 1.70 -4.68 0.43
CA PHE A 99 1.26 -3.47 -0.26
C PHE A 99 0.85 -2.39 0.75
N ALA A 100 0.21 -2.75 1.86
CA ALA A 100 -0.09 -1.79 2.92
C ALA A 100 1.18 -1.16 3.53
N PHE A 101 2.29 -1.93 3.57
CA PHE A 101 3.59 -1.48 4.09
C PHE A 101 4.54 -0.93 3.00
N ILE A 102 4.19 -1.05 1.71
CA ILE A 102 5.02 -0.60 0.58
C ILE A 102 6.42 -1.28 0.58
N THR A 103 6.43 -2.59 0.84
CA THR A 103 7.65 -3.42 0.79
C THR A 103 7.48 -4.59 -0.17
N SER A 104 8.57 -5.27 -0.53
CA SER A 104 8.50 -6.43 -1.42
C SER A 104 8.21 -7.73 -0.69
N ALA A 105 8.73 -7.85 0.53
CA ALA A 105 8.40 -8.93 1.44
C ALA A 105 8.11 -8.40 2.85
N ILE A 106 7.17 -9.05 3.52
CA ILE A 106 6.90 -8.87 4.94
C ILE A 106 6.54 -10.24 5.53
N ARG A 107 7.21 -10.61 6.61
CA ARG A 107 6.99 -11.86 7.34
C ARG A 107 6.52 -11.53 8.75
N LEU A 108 5.40 -12.11 9.15
CA LEU A 108 4.88 -11.99 10.51
C LEU A 108 5.43 -13.10 11.40
N GLN A 109 5.79 -12.75 12.62
CA GLN A 109 6.19 -13.67 13.68
C GLN A 109 5.39 -13.36 14.95
N THR A 110 5.05 -14.39 15.70
CA THR A 110 4.43 -14.22 17.02
C THR A 110 5.52 -14.01 18.06
N GLY A 111 5.36 -12.97 18.89
CA GLY A 111 6.25 -12.69 20.02
C GLY A 111 5.50 -12.02 21.17
N THR A 112 6.25 -11.55 22.16
CA THR A 112 5.71 -10.90 23.37
C THR A 112 5.76 -9.38 23.32
N ALA A 113 6.31 -8.80 22.25
CA ALA A 113 6.38 -7.37 22.03
C ALA A 113 6.58 -7.07 20.53
N LEU A 114 6.26 -5.84 20.13
CA LEU A 114 6.55 -5.33 18.80
C LEU A 114 8.06 -5.21 18.59
N ALA A 115 8.60 -5.95 17.63
CA ALA A 115 9.97 -5.81 17.16
C ALA A 115 10.00 -5.84 15.63
N VAL A 116 10.76 -4.91 15.05
CA VAL A 116 10.97 -4.79 13.61
C VAL A 116 12.40 -5.13 13.30
N HIS A 117 12.60 -5.95 12.27
CA HIS A 117 13.88 -6.13 11.64
C HIS A 117 13.74 -5.94 10.14
N THR A 118 14.55 -5.06 9.57
CA THR A 118 14.64 -4.86 8.13
C THR A 118 16.03 -5.18 7.61
N GLU A 119 16.07 -5.73 6.40
CA GLU A 119 17.29 -5.94 5.63
C GLU A 119 17.08 -5.57 4.16
N ALA A 120 18.16 -5.27 3.45
CA ALA A 120 18.09 -5.07 2.00
C ALA A 120 17.74 -6.39 1.30
N SER A 121 16.72 -6.38 0.47
CA SER A 121 16.26 -7.51 -0.33
C SER A 121 17.37 -8.02 -1.24
N LYS A 122 17.54 -9.34 -1.25
CA LYS A 122 18.47 -10.05 -2.15
C LYS A 122 17.82 -10.49 -3.46
N ALA A 123 16.50 -10.39 -3.56
CA ALA A 123 15.74 -10.72 -4.74
C ALA A 123 16.00 -9.73 -5.89
N VAL A 124 15.49 -10.03 -7.09
CA VAL A 124 15.70 -9.20 -8.27
C VAL A 124 14.51 -8.26 -8.48
N LYS A 125 14.78 -7.00 -8.85
CA LYS A 125 13.75 -6.00 -9.14
C LYS A 125 12.97 -6.38 -10.41
N CYS A 126 11.66 -6.50 -10.30
CA CYS A 126 10.75 -6.60 -11.44
C CYS A 126 10.67 -5.25 -12.19
N ALA A 127 10.87 -5.26 -13.50
CA ALA A 127 10.90 -4.05 -14.32
C ALA A 127 9.54 -3.31 -14.40
N ARG A 128 8.42 -4.02 -14.18
CA ARG A 128 7.07 -3.44 -14.27
C ARG A 128 6.54 -2.89 -12.95
N CYS A 129 6.53 -3.72 -11.91
CA CYS A 129 5.93 -3.33 -10.63
C CYS A 129 6.94 -2.86 -9.59
N TRP A 130 8.24 -2.95 -9.89
CA TRP A 130 9.36 -2.54 -9.02
C TRP A 130 9.50 -3.30 -7.70
N HIS A 131 8.64 -4.29 -7.44
CA HIS A 131 8.87 -5.24 -6.35
C HIS A 131 10.09 -6.10 -6.65
N TYR A 132 10.78 -6.47 -5.58
CA TYR A 132 11.89 -7.40 -5.56
C TYR A 132 11.31 -8.79 -5.32
N CYS A 133 11.43 -9.68 -6.31
CA CYS A 133 10.84 -11.01 -6.25
C CYS A 133 11.86 -12.07 -6.72
N ASP A 134 11.84 -13.23 -6.07
CA ASP A 134 12.74 -14.34 -6.40
C ASP A 134 12.40 -15.00 -7.76
N ASP A 135 11.18 -14.77 -8.26
CA ASP A 135 10.67 -15.34 -9.50
C ASP A 135 10.90 -14.47 -10.75
N VAL A 136 11.58 -13.32 -10.62
CA VAL A 136 12.02 -12.55 -11.79
C VAL A 136 13.04 -13.37 -12.57
N GLY A 137 12.76 -13.59 -13.86
CA GLY A 137 13.56 -14.46 -14.73
C GLY A 137 12.97 -15.85 -14.93
N ALA A 138 11.90 -16.22 -14.22
CA ALA A 138 11.25 -17.52 -14.38
C ALA A 138 10.50 -17.69 -15.71
N SER A 139 10.05 -16.58 -16.33
CA SER A 139 9.42 -16.58 -17.66
C SER A 139 10.48 -16.31 -18.74
N PRO A 140 10.75 -17.26 -19.67
CA PRO A 140 11.69 -17.04 -20.76
C PRO A 140 11.26 -15.92 -21.72
N GLU A 141 9.95 -15.75 -21.92
CA GLU A 141 9.37 -14.71 -22.79
C GLU A 141 9.45 -13.32 -22.13
N HIS A 142 9.43 -13.27 -20.79
CA HIS A 142 9.43 -12.04 -20.01
C HIS A 142 10.44 -12.08 -18.85
N PRO A 143 11.76 -12.17 -19.14
CA PRO A 143 12.79 -12.45 -18.13
C PRO A 143 12.97 -11.31 -17.11
N ALA A 144 12.52 -10.09 -17.43
CA ALA A 144 12.59 -8.94 -16.53
C ALA A 144 11.35 -8.78 -15.62
N LEU A 145 10.36 -9.68 -15.72
CA LEU A 145 9.09 -9.59 -15.00
C LEU A 145 8.98 -10.72 -13.96
N CYS A 146 8.38 -10.39 -12.80
CA CYS A 146 7.94 -11.40 -11.84
C CYS A 146 6.68 -12.11 -12.33
N GLY A 147 6.40 -13.30 -11.81
CA GLY A 147 5.25 -14.12 -12.19
C GLY A 147 3.91 -13.41 -12.00
N ARG A 148 3.79 -12.58 -10.96
CA ARG A 148 2.63 -11.70 -10.74
C ARG A 148 2.40 -10.76 -11.92
N CYS A 149 3.45 -10.11 -12.41
CA CYS A 149 3.34 -9.18 -13.53
C CYS A 149 3.04 -9.90 -14.84
N VAL A 150 3.57 -11.10 -15.04
CA VAL A 150 3.24 -11.95 -16.20
C VAL A 150 1.76 -12.36 -16.14
N SER A 151 1.29 -12.89 -15.01
CA SER A 151 -0.13 -13.24 -14.82
C SER A 151 -1.07 -12.03 -15.03
N ASN A 152 -0.70 -10.86 -14.53
CA ASN A 152 -1.48 -9.63 -14.70
C ASN A 152 -1.52 -9.10 -16.16
N LEU A 153 -0.60 -9.51 -17.04
CA LEU A 153 -0.59 -9.10 -18.45
C LEU A 153 -1.21 -10.15 -19.37
N PHE A 154 -0.98 -11.44 -19.06
CA PHE A 154 -1.22 -12.54 -19.99
C PHE A 154 -2.04 -13.70 -19.39
N GLY A 155 -2.43 -13.59 -18.11
CA GLY A 155 -3.21 -14.61 -17.39
C GLY A 155 -4.45 -14.03 -16.72
N ALA A 156 -4.91 -14.69 -15.65
CA ALA A 156 -6.09 -14.26 -14.90
C ALA A 156 -5.83 -13.02 -14.01
N GLY A 157 -4.56 -12.69 -13.76
CA GLY A 157 -4.15 -11.65 -12.83
C GLY A 157 -4.33 -12.05 -11.36
N GLU A 158 -3.90 -11.15 -10.48
CA GLU A 158 -4.09 -11.29 -9.02
C GLU A 158 -5.37 -10.58 -8.55
N ALA A 159 -6.12 -11.24 -7.66
CA ALA A 159 -7.19 -10.61 -6.93
C ALA A 159 -6.64 -9.90 -5.70
N ARG A 160 -7.03 -8.64 -5.48
CA ARG A 160 -6.64 -7.83 -4.32
C ARG A 160 -7.90 -7.41 -3.58
N HIS A 161 -7.87 -7.49 -2.26
CA HIS A 161 -9.02 -7.25 -1.40
C HIS A 161 -8.85 -5.99 -0.54
N PHE A 162 -7.62 -5.61 -0.23
CA PHE A 162 -7.33 -4.49 0.66
C PHE A 162 -6.47 -3.40 0.03
N ALA A 163 -5.55 -3.74 -0.88
CA ALA A 163 -4.57 -2.80 -1.43
C ALA A 163 -4.20 -3.11 -2.88
#